data_AF-A0A7Y3T2L3-F1
#
_entry.id   AF-A0A7Y3T2L3-F1
#
_cell.length_a   1.000
_cell.length_b   1.000
_cell.length_c   1.000
_cell.angle_alpha   90.00
_cell.angle_beta   90.00
_cell.angle_gamma   90.00
#
_symmetry.space_group_name_H-M   'P 1'
#
loop_
_entity.id
_entity.type
_entity.pdbx_description
1 polymer ?
#
loop_
_entity_poly.entity_id
_entity_poly.type
_entity_poly.pdbx_seq_one_letter_code
_entity_poly.pdbx_strand_id
1 'polypeptide(L)'
;MKKVNVMNKEREEKLNEKLACEKLNHISDILEYKFGIQNTPGINKKEYDIFIEDVDEEIYFQHTYSMEEMVECHVELQAFRLRKDFSICIALETFKTFEEEVNGN
;
A
#
# COMPACT_ATOMS: atom_id res chain seq x y z
N MET A 1 23.77 11.60 -31.37
CA MET A 1 22.35 11.24 -31.17
C MET A 1 22.09 10.26 -30.02
N LYS A 2 22.92 9.21 -29.77
CA LYS A 2 22.67 8.26 -28.66
C LYS A 2 22.66 8.86 -27.24
N LYS A 3 23.51 9.85 -26.93
CA LYS A 3 23.59 10.49 -25.60
C LYS A 3 22.31 11.23 -25.18
N VAL A 4 21.61 11.86 -26.13
CA VAL A 4 20.38 12.63 -25.83
C VAL A 4 19.24 11.68 -25.44
N ASN A 5 19.13 10.52 -26.09
CA ASN A 5 18.12 9.52 -25.75
C ASN A 5 18.35 8.87 -24.37
N VAL A 6 19.60 8.66 -23.96
CA VAL A 6 19.91 8.09 -22.63
C VAL A 6 19.59 9.09 -21.52
N MET A 7 19.97 10.37 -21.67
CA MET A 7 19.65 11.41 -20.69
C MET A 7 18.13 11.63 -20.53
N ASN A 8 17.36 11.48 -21.61
CA ASN A 8 15.91 11.57 -21.53
C ASN A 8 15.31 10.38 -20.75
N LYS A 9 15.83 9.16 -20.94
CA LYS A 9 15.35 7.98 -20.23
C LYS A 9 15.63 8.05 -18.72
N GLU A 10 16.85 8.42 -18.33
CA GLU A 10 17.20 8.59 -16.91
C GLU A 10 16.38 9.70 -16.23
N ARG A 11 16.03 10.74 -16.99
CA ARG A 11 15.18 11.82 -16.49
C ARG A 11 13.74 11.37 -16.30
N GLU A 12 13.21 10.59 -17.25
CA GLU A 12 11.87 10.01 -17.19
C GLU A 12 11.72 9.06 -16.00
N GLU A 13 12.67 8.15 -15.81
CA GLU A 13 12.71 7.22 -14.65
C GLU A 13 12.66 8.00 -13.32
N LYS A 14 13.44 9.08 -13.18
CA LYS A 14 13.42 9.93 -11.98
C LYS A 14 12.11 10.67 -11.76
N LEU A 15 11.42 11.06 -12.83
CA LEU A 15 10.12 11.73 -12.72
C LEU A 15 9.04 10.73 -12.30
N ASN A 16 9.10 9.52 -12.84
CA ASN A 16 8.20 8.42 -12.46
C ASN A 16 8.41 8.01 -11.00
N GLU A 17 9.66 7.93 -10.53
CA GLU A 17 9.98 7.70 -9.11
C GLU A 17 9.34 8.74 -8.20
N LYS A 18 9.47 10.03 -8.54
CA LYS A 18 8.86 11.11 -7.76
C LYS A 18 7.34 11.03 -7.73
N LEU A 19 6.72 10.82 -8.89
CA LEU A 19 5.27 10.70 -9.01
C LEU A 19 4.74 9.49 -8.23
N ALA A 20 5.44 8.36 -8.29
CA ALA A 20 5.09 7.17 -7.54
C ALA A 20 5.17 7.43 -6.02
N CYS A 21 6.24 8.06 -5.52
CA CYS A 21 6.34 8.46 -4.10
C CYS A 21 5.21 9.41 -3.69
N GLU A 22 4.92 10.43 -4.49
CA GLU A 22 3.85 11.40 -4.22
C GLU A 22 2.48 10.70 -4.13
N LYS A 23 2.20 9.78 -5.05
CA LYS A 23 0.96 8.99 -5.04
C LYS A 23 0.88 8.03 -3.87
N LEU A 24 1.98 7.38 -3.51
CA LEU A 24 2.03 6.47 -2.36
C LEU A 24 1.67 7.21 -1.07
N ASN A 25 2.31 8.36 -0.85
CA ASN A 25 2.03 9.22 0.29
C ASN A 25 0.58 9.71 0.28
N HIS A 26 0.04 10.08 -0.89
CA HIS A 26 -1.35 10.50 -0.97
C HIS A 26 -2.34 9.36 -0.63
N ILE A 27 -2.06 8.12 -1.03
CA ILE A 27 -2.87 6.96 -0.61
C ILE A 27 -2.81 6.80 0.92
N SER A 28 -1.60 6.88 1.49
CA SER A 28 -1.36 6.83 2.93
C SER A 28 -2.13 7.92 3.69
N ASP A 29 -2.08 9.16 3.22
CA ASP A 29 -2.83 10.29 3.79
C ASP A 29 -4.34 10.06 3.75
N ILE A 30 -4.87 9.47 2.66
CA ILE A 30 -6.30 9.16 2.56
C ILE A 30 -6.67 8.07 3.56
N LEU A 31 -5.84 7.03 3.72
CA LEU A 31 -6.07 5.97 4.70
C LEU A 31 -6.17 6.51 6.12
N GLU A 32 -5.23 7.38 6.51
CA GLU A 32 -5.21 7.99 7.83
C GLU A 32 -6.37 9.01 8.00
N TYR A 33 -6.50 9.98 7.10
CA TYR A 33 -7.46 11.07 7.25
C TYR A 33 -8.92 10.65 7.06
N LYS A 34 -9.23 9.87 6.01
CA LYS A 34 -10.62 9.50 5.70
C LYS A 34 -11.09 8.26 6.46
N PHE A 35 -10.19 7.32 6.74
CA PHE A 35 -10.58 6.04 7.35
C PHE A 35 -10.02 5.82 8.76
N GLY A 36 -9.14 6.69 9.26
CA GLY A 36 -8.53 6.53 10.58
C GLY A 36 -7.57 5.35 10.66
N ILE A 37 -7.04 4.87 9.52
CA ILE A 37 -6.16 3.71 9.47
C ILE A 37 -4.70 4.17 9.56
N GLN A 38 -4.04 3.81 10.66
CA GLN A 38 -2.61 4.01 10.80
C GLN A 38 -1.85 3.12 9.81
N ASN A 39 -0.91 3.72 9.11
CA ASN A 39 -0.15 3.03 8.08
C ASN A 39 1.22 3.67 7.88
N THR A 40 2.16 2.89 7.35
CA THR A 40 3.52 3.33 7.02
C THR A 40 3.77 3.09 5.53
N PRO A 41 3.88 4.15 4.71
CA PRO A 41 4.33 4.02 3.34
C PRO A 41 5.85 3.84 3.28
N GLY A 42 6.34 3.02 2.35
CA GLY A 42 7.76 2.73 2.22
C GLY A 42 8.18 2.34 0.80
N ILE A 43 9.48 2.07 0.65
CA ILE A 43 10.06 1.52 -0.56
C ILE A 43 10.94 0.34 -0.17
N ASN A 44 10.59 -0.86 -0.64
CA ASN A 44 11.31 -2.09 -0.37
C ASN A 44 11.74 -2.75 -1.68
N LYS A 45 13.05 -2.91 -1.92
CA LYS A 45 13.60 -3.56 -3.13
C LYS A 45 13.05 -3.01 -4.47
N LYS A 46 12.75 -1.71 -4.54
CA LYS A 46 12.13 -1.00 -5.69
C LYS A 46 10.61 -1.21 -5.86
N GLU A 47 9.97 -1.81 -4.89
CA GLU A 47 8.51 -1.83 -4.77
C GLU A 47 8.08 -0.76 -3.78
N TYR A 48 6.94 -0.14 -4.05
CA TYR A 48 6.31 0.86 -3.21
C TYR A 48 5.31 0.15 -2.32
N ASP A 49 5.45 0.24 -1.01
CA ASP A 49 4.62 -0.51 -0.09
C ASP A 49 3.84 0.39 0.87
N ILE A 50 2.66 -0.10 1.26
CA ILE A 50 1.90 0.42 2.39
C ILE A 50 1.76 -0.72 3.39
N PHE A 51 2.30 -0.51 4.57
CA PHE A 51 2.14 -1.38 5.73
C PHE A 51 1.08 -0.82 6.66
N ILE A 52 0.11 -1.63 7.04
CA ILE A 52 -0.97 -1.30 7.96
C ILE A 52 -0.85 -2.25 9.16
N GLU A 53 -0.89 -1.68 10.36
CA GLU A 53 -0.79 -2.40 11.63
C GLU A 53 -1.97 -2.00 12.50
N ASP A 54 -2.75 -2.99 12.94
CA ASP A 54 -3.68 -2.85 14.04
C ASP A 54 -3.11 -3.61 15.24
N VAL A 55 -2.55 -2.83 16.17
CA VAL A 55 -1.86 -3.35 17.36
C VAL A 55 -2.84 -4.00 18.32
N ASP A 56 -4.10 -3.55 18.35
CA ASP A 56 -5.10 -4.06 19.29
C ASP A 56 -5.60 -5.44 18.85
N GLU A 57 -5.69 -5.67 17.53
CA GLU A 57 -6.15 -6.94 16.95
C GLU A 57 -4.99 -7.87 16.50
N GLU A 58 -3.73 -7.46 16.69
CA GLU A 58 -2.52 -8.17 16.23
C GLU A 58 -2.50 -8.48 14.71
N ILE A 59 -3.12 -7.60 13.90
CA ILE A 59 -3.24 -7.80 12.46
C ILE A 59 -2.25 -6.93 11.70
N TYR A 60 -1.54 -7.58 10.79
CA TYR A 60 -0.59 -6.95 9.88
C TYR A 60 -1.04 -7.14 8.44
N PHE A 61 -1.09 -6.05 7.69
CA PHE A 61 -1.40 -6.07 6.27
C PHE A 61 -0.36 -5.27 5.49
N GLN A 62 0.20 -5.89 4.46
CA GLN A 62 1.13 -5.23 3.56
C GLN A 62 0.60 -5.33 2.13
N HIS A 63 0.61 -4.20 1.43
CA HIS A 63 0.35 -4.16 0.00
C HIS A 63 1.54 -3.53 -0.72
N THR A 64 1.95 -4.11 -1.83
CA THR A 64 3.06 -3.61 -2.65
C THR A 64 2.59 -3.25 -4.05
N TYR A 65 3.24 -2.24 -4.62
CA TYR A 65 3.03 -1.75 -5.97
C TYR A 65 4.36 -1.70 -6.71
N SER A 66 4.35 -2.09 -7.97
CA SER A 66 5.41 -1.74 -8.91
C SER A 66 5.39 -0.24 -9.23
N MET A 67 6.48 0.25 -9.82
CA MET A 67 6.56 1.63 -10.33
C MET A 67 5.44 1.96 -11.31
N GLU A 68 5.18 1.05 -12.24
CA GLU A 68 4.18 1.22 -13.30
C GLU A 68 2.78 1.34 -12.69
N GLU A 69 2.44 0.42 -11.78
CA GLU A 69 1.17 0.48 -11.05
C GLU A 69 1.00 1.78 -10.29
N MET A 70 2.05 2.26 -9.58
CA MET A 70 1.99 3.53 -8.87
C MET A 70 1.78 4.72 -9.79
N VAL A 71 2.52 4.80 -10.91
CA VAL A 71 2.39 5.90 -11.87
C VAL A 71 1.00 5.92 -12.50
N GLU A 72 0.39 4.77 -12.76
CA GLU A 72 -0.92 4.67 -13.39
C GLU A 72 -2.09 4.71 -12.39
N CYS A 73 -1.83 4.56 -11.09
CA CYS A 73 -2.91 4.37 -10.12
C CYS A 73 -3.80 5.62 -9.96
N HIS A 74 -5.09 5.37 -9.69
CA HIS A 74 -6.00 6.37 -9.17
C HIS A 74 -6.00 6.30 -7.64
N VAL A 75 -5.36 7.28 -7.00
CA VAL A 75 -5.07 7.32 -5.55
C VAL A 75 -6.30 7.03 -4.67
N GLU A 76 -7.43 7.68 -4.92
CA GLU A 76 -8.62 7.48 -4.07
C GLU A 76 -9.18 6.05 -4.19
N LEU A 77 -9.22 5.50 -5.41
CA LEU A 77 -9.72 4.16 -5.66
C LEU A 77 -8.82 3.11 -4.98
N GLN A 78 -7.50 3.33 -5.02
CA GLN A 78 -6.56 2.45 -4.32
C GLN A 78 -6.73 2.51 -2.81
N ALA A 79 -6.87 3.71 -2.22
CA ALA A 79 -7.13 3.84 -0.79
C ALA A 79 -8.43 3.11 -0.37
N PHE A 80 -9.50 3.23 -1.16
CA PHE A 80 -10.75 2.49 -0.92
C PHE A 80 -10.57 0.97 -1.02
N ARG A 81 -9.77 0.49 -1.98
CA ARG A 81 -9.46 -0.94 -2.13
C ARG A 81 -8.68 -1.45 -0.93
N LEU A 82 -7.61 -0.77 -0.53
CA LEU A 82 -6.82 -1.14 0.64
C LEU A 82 -7.66 -1.17 1.92
N ARG A 83 -8.54 -0.19 2.12
CA ARG A 83 -9.48 -0.19 3.25
C ARG A 83 -10.34 -1.46 3.27
N LYS A 84 -10.87 -1.85 2.11
CA LYS A 84 -11.72 -3.04 1.98
C LYS A 84 -10.91 -4.31 2.25
N ASP A 85 -9.74 -4.44 1.63
CA ASP A 85 -8.88 -5.61 1.76
C ASP A 85 -8.43 -5.78 3.22
N PHE A 86 -8.06 -4.70 3.88
CA PHE A 86 -7.75 -4.69 5.30
C PHE A 86 -8.93 -5.13 6.18
N SER A 87 -10.16 -4.69 5.86
CA SER A 87 -11.38 -5.16 6.57
C SER A 87 -11.57 -6.67 6.46
N ILE A 88 -11.22 -7.24 5.30
CA ILE A 88 -11.34 -8.68 5.06
C ILE A 88 -10.31 -9.43 5.91
N CYS A 89 -9.07 -8.92 6.00
CA CYS A 89 -8.06 -9.48 6.90
C CYS A 89 -8.53 -9.53 8.35
N ILE A 90 -9.11 -8.44 8.86
CA ILE A 90 -9.73 -8.39 10.19
C ILE A 90 -10.79 -9.46 10.37
N ALA A 91 -11.73 -9.55 9.43
CA ALA A 91 -12.80 -10.53 9.52
C ALA A 91 -12.26 -11.97 9.55
N LEU A 92 -11.28 -12.28 8.70
CA LEU A 92 -10.68 -13.61 8.61
C LEU A 92 -9.95 -14.00 9.91
N GLU A 93 -9.17 -13.08 10.50
CA GLU A 93 -8.48 -13.36 11.75
C GLU A 93 -9.48 -13.54 12.90
N THR A 94 -10.52 -12.69 12.97
CA THR A 94 -11.61 -12.82 13.94
C THR A 94 -12.30 -14.19 13.86
N PHE A 95 -12.59 -14.66 12.63
CA PHE A 95 -13.20 -16.00 12.45
C PHE A 95 -12.27 -17.11 12.91
N LYS A 96 -10.97 -16.99 12.62
CA LYS A 96 -9.98 -17.99 13.04
C LYS A 96 -9.88 -18.07 14.57
N THR A 97 -9.81 -16.94 15.27
CA THR A 97 -9.82 -16.91 16.74
C THR A 97 -11.08 -17.59 17.31
N PHE A 98 -12.25 -17.31 16.74
CA PHE A 98 -13.50 -17.94 17.17
C PHE A 98 -13.50 -19.47 16.98
N GLU A 99 -13.03 -19.96 15.84
CA GLU A 99 -12.93 -21.40 15.59
C GLU A 99 -11.96 -22.11 16.55
N GLU A 100 -10.86 -21.45 16.91
CA GLU A 100 -9.90 -21.96 17.90
C GLU A 100 -10.54 -22.05 19.30
N GLU A 101 -11.34 -21.06 19.71
CA GLU A 101 -12.07 -21.09 20.99
C GLU A 101 -13.15 -22.18 21.07
N VAL A 102 -13.85 -22.42 19.94
CA VAL A 102 -14.92 -23.45 19.87
C VAL A 102 -14.34 -24.86 19.81
N ASN A 103 -13.25 -25.08 19.07
CA ASN A 103 -12.64 -26.41 18.90
C ASN A 103 -11.60 -26.76 19.99
N GLY A 104 -11.17 -25.78 20.78
CA GLY A 104 -10.24 -25.95 21.91
C GLY A 104 -10.90 -26.34 23.25
N ASN A 105 -12.23 -26.48 23.28
CA ASN A 105 -13.02 -27.03 24.40
C ASN A 105 -13.66 -28.37 24.04
#